data_AF-V4K3X9-F1
#
_entry.id   AF-V4K3X9-F1
#
_cell.length_a   1.000
_cell.length_b   1.000
_cell.length_c   1.000
_cell.angle_alpha   90.00
_cell.angle_beta   90.00
_cell.angle_gamma   90.00
#
_symmetry.space_group_name_H-M   'P 1'
#
loop_
_entity.id
_entity.type
_entity.pdbx_description
1 polymer ?
#
loop_
_entity_poly.entity_id
_entity_poly.type
_entity_poly.pdbx_seq_one_letter_code
_entity_poly.pdbx_strand_id
1 'polypeptide(L)'
;MAEKAVTIRTRKRSWQGCTYEVKDPNANFVFKLRTYFGGGKSSGFGLIYDTVEIAKKFEPKYRLIRNGLDTKIERSRKQMKERKKRAKKIRGVM
;
A
#
# COMPACT_ATOMS: atom_id res chain seq x y z
N MET A 1 -2.23 19.49 -5.83
CA MET A 1 -1.11 18.61 -6.27
C MET A 1 -1.39 17.12 -6.02
N ALA A 2 -1.90 16.72 -4.85
CA ALA A 2 -2.18 15.32 -4.53
C ALA A 2 -3.26 14.67 -5.42
N GLU A 3 -4.32 15.41 -5.80
CA GLU A 3 -5.39 14.89 -6.67
C GLU A 3 -4.90 14.43 -8.04
N LYS A 4 -3.97 15.18 -8.66
CA LYS A 4 -3.39 14.84 -9.97
C LYS A 4 -2.58 13.54 -9.93
N ALA A 5 -1.92 13.25 -8.79
CA ALA A 5 -1.15 12.02 -8.62
C ALA A 5 -2.06 10.78 -8.41
N VAL A 6 -3.22 10.98 -7.77
CA VAL A 6 -4.23 9.91 -7.62
C VAL A 6 -4.81 9.53 -8.97
N THR A 7 -5.15 10.50 -9.82
CA THR A 7 -5.69 10.27 -11.18
C THR A 7 -4.70 9.55 -12.09
N ILE A 8 -3.40 9.86 -12.02
CA ILE A 8 -2.37 9.16 -12.82
C ILE A 8 -2.24 7.70 -12.40
N ARG A 9 -2.31 7.41 -11.09
CA ARG A 9 -2.20 6.03 -10.60
C ARG A 9 -3.39 5.17 -10.99
N THR A 10 -4.61 5.69 -10.82
CA THR A 10 -5.83 4.96 -11.19
C THR A 10 -5.87 4.69 -12.70
N ARG A 11 -5.51 5.70 -13.51
CA ARG A 11 -5.39 5.56 -14.97
C ARG A 11 -4.31 4.56 -15.39
N LYS A 12 -3.14 4.55 -14.73
CA LYS A 12 -2.07 3.59 -15.06
C LYS A 12 -2.40 2.17 -14.62
N ARG A 13 -3.14 2.00 -13.52
CA ARG A 13 -3.65 0.69 -13.08
C ARG A 13 -4.67 0.13 -14.08
N SER A 14 -5.64 0.94 -14.52
CA SER A 14 -6.63 0.48 -15.49
C SER A 14 -6.00 0.18 -16.85
N TRP A 15 -5.04 1.00 -17.29
CA TRP A 15 -4.31 0.74 -18.54
C TRP A 15 -3.55 -0.59 -18.51
N GLN A 16 -2.83 -0.89 -17.42
CA GLN A 16 -2.13 -2.19 -17.27
C GLN A 16 -3.11 -3.37 -17.22
N GLY A 17 -4.24 -3.23 -16.51
CA GLY A 17 -5.25 -4.28 -16.45
C GLY A 17 -5.82 -4.63 -17.82
N CYS A 18 -6.02 -3.62 -18.67
CA CYS A 18 -6.51 -3.79 -20.04
C CYS A 18 -5.44 -4.42 -20.96
N THR A 19 -4.20 -3.95 -20.91
CA THR A 19 -3.13 -4.44 -21.82
C THR A 19 -2.68 -5.86 -21.55
N TYR A 20 -2.75 -6.30 -20.29
CA TYR A 20 -2.28 -7.62 -19.86
C TYR A 20 -3.43 -8.56 -19.47
N GLU A 21 -4.68 -8.23 -19.82
CA GLU A 21 -5.88 -9.03 -19.56
C GLU A 21 -5.96 -9.57 -18.12
N VAL A 22 -5.73 -8.68 -17.16
CA VAL A 22 -5.71 -9.09 -15.76
C VAL A 22 -7.14 -9.37 -15.27
N LYS A 23 -7.38 -10.59 -14.79
CA LYS A 23 -8.69 -11.05 -14.28
C LYS A 23 -9.19 -10.18 -13.13
N ASP A 24 -8.31 -9.83 -12.19
CA ASP A 24 -8.64 -9.03 -11.01
C ASP A 24 -7.88 -7.68 -10.98
N PRO A 25 -8.59 -6.53 -11.07
CA PRO A 25 -7.96 -5.21 -11.00
C PRO A 25 -7.22 -4.95 -9.68
N ASN A 26 -7.60 -5.68 -8.62
CA ASN A 26 -7.02 -5.59 -7.29
C ASN A 26 -5.67 -6.29 -7.15
N ALA A 27 -5.29 -7.15 -8.10
CA ALA A 27 -3.99 -7.78 -8.16
C ALA A 27 -2.91 -6.88 -8.82
N ASN A 28 -3.29 -5.68 -9.27
CA ASN A 28 -2.41 -4.73 -9.96
C ASN A 28 -1.88 -3.61 -9.05
N PHE A 29 -0.58 -3.64 -8.77
CA PHE A 29 0.09 -2.68 -7.89
C PHE A 29 1.00 -1.74 -8.67
N VAL A 30 0.59 -0.46 -8.79
CA VAL A 30 1.41 0.60 -9.38
C VAL A 30 1.95 1.51 -8.28
N PHE A 31 3.27 1.65 -8.18
CA PHE A 31 3.92 2.43 -7.12
C PHE A 31 5.11 3.25 -7.63
N LYS A 32 5.55 4.18 -6.76
CA LYS A 32 6.70 5.08 -6.99
C LYS A 32 6.62 5.83 -8.33
N LEU A 33 5.43 6.36 -8.65
CA LEU A 33 5.23 7.22 -9.80
C LEU A 33 5.95 8.56 -9.58
N ARG A 34 6.87 8.91 -10.47
CA ARG A 34 7.55 10.20 -10.53
C ARG A 34 7.27 10.84 -11.89
N THR A 35 6.73 12.06 -11.86
CA THR A 35 6.49 12.88 -13.04
C THR A 35 7.73 13.70 -13.34
N TYR A 36 8.11 13.80 -14.62
CA TYR A 36 9.17 14.71 -15.06
C TYR A 36 8.68 16.16 -14.98
N PHE A 37 9.63 17.09 -14.80
CA PHE A 37 9.35 18.52 -14.84
C PHE A 37 8.88 18.92 -16.25
N GLY A 38 7.87 19.79 -16.33
CA GLY A 38 7.21 20.14 -17.59
C GLY A 38 6.01 19.25 -17.97
N GLY A 39 5.79 18.12 -17.28
CA GLY A 39 4.63 17.24 -17.55
C GLY A 39 4.78 16.39 -18.82
N GLY A 40 3.83 15.48 -19.06
CA GLY A 40 3.79 14.64 -20.26
C GLY A 40 4.42 13.24 -20.10
N LYS A 41 5.48 13.09 -19.29
CA LYS A 41 6.07 11.78 -18.97
C LYS A 41 6.07 11.52 -17.47
N SER A 42 5.71 10.30 -17.09
CA SER A 42 5.80 9.81 -15.71
C SER A 42 6.32 8.38 -15.72
N SER A 43 7.33 8.12 -14.90
CA SER A 43 7.94 6.81 -14.73
C SER A 43 7.52 6.22 -13.38
N GLY A 44 7.42 4.90 -13.31
CA GLY A 44 7.10 4.17 -12.10
C GLY A 44 7.11 2.67 -12.36
N PHE A 45 6.79 1.91 -11.32
CA PHE A 45 6.83 0.45 -11.36
C PHE A 45 5.43 -0.13 -11.22
N GLY A 46 5.20 -1.25 -11.89
CA GLY A 46 3.96 -2.03 -11.84
C GLY A 46 4.28 -3.49 -11.52
N LEU A 47 3.55 -4.08 -10.59
CA LEU A 47 3.56 -5.52 -10.33
C LEU A 47 2.16 -6.07 -10.58
N ILE A 48 2.08 -7.17 -11.31
CA ILE A 48 0.87 -7.91 -11.62
C ILE A 48 1.03 -9.28 -10.96
N TYR A 49 0.05 -9.67 -10.16
CA TYR A 49 -0.01 -11.00 -9.56
C TYR A 49 -1.18 -11.77 -10.17
N ASP A 50 -1.06 -13.10 -10.21
CA ASP A 50 -2.13 -13.97 -10.73
C ASP A 50 -3.34 -14.01 -9.79
N THR A 51 -3.11 -13.90 -8.48
CA THR A 51 -4.17 -13.92 -7.46
C THR A 51 -3.96 -12.85 -6.39
N VAL A 52 -5.07 -12.40 -5.80
CA VAL A 52 -5.06 -11.42 -4.70
C VAL A 52 -4.42 -11.98 -3.43
N GLU A 53 -4.46 -13.30 -3.24
CA GLU A 53 -3.85 -13.95 -2.07
C GLU A 53 -2.33 -13.91 -2.09
N ILE A 54 -1.73 -14.16 -3.27
CA ILE A 54 -0.29 -14.03 -3.49
C ILE A 54 0.11 -12.57 -3.24
N ALA A 55 -0.64 -11.61 -3.78
CA ALA A 55 -0.39 -10.20 -3.56
C ALA A 55 -0.38 -9.84 -2.06
N LYS A 56 -1.32 -10.35 -1.26
CA LYS A 56 -1.36 -10.09 0.20
C LYS A 56 -0.16 -10.65 0.96
N LYS A 57 0.44 -11.75 0.50
CA LYS A 57 1.59 -12.39 1.15
C LYS A 57 2.91 -11.65 0.87
N PHE A 58 3.11 -11.21 -0.37
CA PHE A 58 4.39 -10.62 -0.81
C PHE A 58 4.42 -9.10 -0.69
N GLU A 59 3.28 -8.41 -0.76
CA GLU A 59 3.24 -6.96 -0.68
C GLU A 59 3.41 -6.46 0.77
N PRO A 60 4.19 -5.39 0.99
CA PRO A 60 4.28 -4.76 2.29
C PRO A 60 2.95 -4.07 2.64
N LYS A 61 2.58 -4.16 3.92
CA LYS A 61 1.28 -3.72 4.47
C LYS A 61 0.84 -2.31 4.06
N TYR A 62 1.76 -1.35 3.94
CA TYR A 62 1.40 0.02 3.56
C TYR A 62 0.88 0.14 2.12
N ARG A 63 1.26 -0.77 1.21
CA ARG A 63 0.74 -0.82 -0.17
C ARG A 63 -0.67 -1.40 -0.21
N LEU A 64 -0.93 -2.44 0.59
CA LEU A 64 -2.26 -3.02 0.75
C LEU A 64 -3.28 -2.00 1.27
N ILE A 65 -2.91 -1.24 2.31
CA ILE A 65 -3.77 -0.18 2.88
C ILE A 65 -4.09 0.89 1.84
N ARG A 66 -3.11 1.30 1.02
CA ARG A 66 -3.33 2.30 -0.05
C ARG A 66 -4.22 1.80 -1.18
N ASN A 67 -4.31 0.49 -1.38
CA ASN A 67 -5.19 -0.14 -2.35
C ASN A 67 -6.56 -0.49 -1.77
N GLY A 68 -6.79 -0.30 -0.47
CA GLY A 68 -8.04 -0.65 0.21
C GLY A 68 -8.19 -2.15 0.52
N LEU A 69 -7.11 -2.94 0.44
CA LEU A 69 -7.13 -4.38 0.71
C LEU A 69 -6.88 -4.74 2.18
N ASP A 70 -6.44 -3.77 2.98
CA ASP A 70 -6.18 -3.93 4.40
C ASP A 70 -6.48 -2.64 5.17
N THR A 71 -6.77 -2.77 6.46
CA THR A 71 -7.10 -1.65 7.34
C THR A 71 -5.87 -1.07 8.00
N LYS A 72 -5.85 0.26 8.10
CA LYS A 72 -4.78 0.97 8.81
C LYS A 72 -4.98 0.76 10.31
N ILE A 73 -4.01 0.13 10.95
CA ILE A 73 -3.98 0.02 12.42
C ILE A 73 -3.35 1.30 12.96
N GLU A 74 -4.16 2.13 13.61
CA GLU A 74 -3.68 3.34 14.28
C GLU A 74 -3.26 2.99 15.71
N ARG A 75 -1.96 2.78 15.90
CA ARG A 75 -1.37 2.59 17.24
C ARG A 75 -0.15 3.47 17.40
N SER A 76 -0.12 4.25 18.47
CA SER A 76 1.05 5.07 18.80
C SER A 76 2.20 4.20 19.33
N ARG A 77 3.40 4.40 18.77
CA ARG A 77 4.63 3.76 19.26
C ARG A 77 4.94 4.12 20.71
N LYS A 78 4.55 5.32 21.16
CA LYS A 78 4.73 5.78 22.55
C LYS A 78 3.87 4.97 23.51
N GLN A 79 2.58 4.85 23.25
CA GLN A 79 1.63 4.10 24.09
C GLN A 79 2.03 2.62 24.24
N MET A 80 2.49 1.98 23.17
CA MET A 80 2.96 0.58 23.22
C MET A 80 4.22 0.42 24.08
N LYS A 81 5.18 1.35 23.96
CA LYS A 81 6.41 1.33 24.77
C LYS A 81 6.12 1.60 26.25
N GLU A 82 5.25 2.55 26.55
CA GLU A 82 4.84 2.87 27.92
C GLU A 82 4.09 1.72 28.57
N ARG A 83 3.13 1.09 27.88
CA ARG A 83 2.44 -0.12 28.36
C ARG A 83 3.43 -1.23 28.67
N LYS A 84 4.38 -1.50 27.77
CA LYS A 84 5.44 -2.51 27.99
C LYS A 84 6.33 -2.16 29.19
N LYS A 85 6.67 -0.88 29.38
CA LYS A 85 7.47 -0.42 30.53
C LYS A 85 6.71 -0.58 31.85
N ARG A 86 5.40 -0.30 31.89
CA ARG A 86 4.55 -0.50 33.07
C ARG A 86 4.39 -1.98 33.40
N ALA A 87 4.10 -2.83 32.40
CA ALA A 87 3.95 -4.27 32.60
C ALA A 87 5.22 -4.93 33.19
N LYS A 88 6.41 -4.46 32.78
CA LYS A 88 7.69 -4.95 33.34
C LYS A 88 7.90 -4.63 34.84
N LYS A 89 7.17 -3.66 35.40
CA LYS A 89 7.31 -3.28 36.83
C LYS A 89 6.52 -4.22 37.75
N ILE A 90 5.50 -4.90 37.22
CA ILE A 90 4.63 -5.81 37.98
C ILE A 90 5.18 -7.23 37.81
N ARG A 91 5.25 -7.99 38.90
CA ARG A 91 5.64 -9.41 38.91
C ARG A 91 4.53 -10.19 39.64
N GLY A 92 3.95 -11.19 38.99
CA GLY A 92 2.81 -11.95 39.54
C GLY A 92 1.44 -11.31 39.26
N VAL A 93 0.40 -11.81 39.93
CA VAL A 93 -0.98 -11.32 39.80
C VAL A 93 -1.23 -10.24 40.86
N MET A 94 -1.66 -9.06 40.39
CA MET A 94 -2.53 -8.14 41.11
C MET A 94 -3.67 -7.79 40.16
#